data_AF-X0TNT8-F1
#
_entry.id   AF-X0TNT8-F1
#
_cell.length_a   1.000
_cell.length_b   1.000
_cell.length_c   1.000
_cell.angle_alpha   90.00
_cell.angle_beta   90.00
_cell.angle_gamma   90.00
#
_symmetry.space_group_name_H-M   'P 1'
#
loop_
_entity.id
_entity.type
_entity.pdbx_description
1 polymer ?
#
loop_
_entity_poly.entity_id
_entity_poly.type
_entity_poly.pdbx_seq_one_letter_code
_entity_poly.pdbx_strand_id
1 'polypeptide(L)'
;AATVSVGSGPTAVAVNPVTGKVYVAKPGSDQVTVIDGTTNNTTNVAVGDAPLAVAINPVTNRIYVANNGSNDVTVIDGATNVVLATVSVETDPMAVAVNPTTNKIYVASNGSLDVTVIDGATNGTTTVLIAGVALALAVNQATNKIYVSHVDTVLSWPWVVEIDGATNIPFFPALSGGNGPVAVAVNPITGKIYAANSGGNNLGVITTHKAQSIPLATAISPLPGDTTRSATPAFTFNAASGYAPTAPPVRQIYYQADTWTGQWRRATPQGSSG
;
A
#
# COMPACT_ATOMS: atom_id res chain seq x y z
N ALA A 1 -37.00 0.53 1.61
CA ALA A 1 -35.84 -0.39 1.51
C ALA A 1 -36.18 -1.46 0.49
N ALA A 2 -35.22 -1.85 -0.36
CA ALA A 2 -35.40 -2.91 -1.37
C ALA A 2 -34.37 -4.02 -1.12
N THR A 3 -34.73 -5.26 -1.47
CA THR A 3 -33.83 -6.42 -1.44
C THR A 3 -33.58 -6.89 -2.88
N VAL A 4 -32.32 -7.20 -3.20
CA VAL A 4 -31.92 -7.70 -4.52
C VAL A 4 -31.42 -9.12 -4.36
N SER A 5 -32.01 -10.06 -5.09
CA SER A 5 -31.56 -11.45 -5.05
C SER A 5 -30.26 -11.60 -5.85
N VAL A 6 -29.19 -11.97 -5.14
CA VAL A 6 -27.89 -12.27 -5.73
C VAL A 6 -27.56 -13.77 -5.66
N GLY A 7 -28.46 -14.62 -5.15
CA GLY A 7 -28.20 -16.05 -4.95
C GLY A 7 -27.52 -16.36 -3.60
N SER A 8 -27.07 -17.61 -3.44
CA SER A 8 -26.56 -18.13 -2.17
C SER A 8 -25.08 -17.80 -1.93
N GLY A 9 -24.76 -17.42 -0.70
CA GLY A 9 -23.39 -17.26 -0.21
C GLY A 9 -22.58 -16.11 -0.82
N PRO A 10 -23.12 -14.89 -0.99
CA PRO A 10 -22.30 -13.76 -1.42
C PRO A 10 -21.20 -13.46 -0.39
N THR A 11 -19.96 -13.30 -0.84
CA THR A 11 -18.77 -13.14 0.04
C THR A 11 -18.18 -11.75 0.03
N ALA A 12 -18.21 -11.07 -1.13
CA ALA A 12 -17.65 -9.73 -1.29
C ALA A 12 -18.55 -8.86 -2.15
N VAL A 13 -18.47 -7.55 -1.92
CA VAL A 13 -19.18 -6.52 -2.69
C VAL A 13 -18.25 -5.35 -2.99
N ALA A 14 -18.30 -4.84 -4.22
CA ALA A 14 -17.57 -3.65 -4.63
C ALA A 14 -18.44 -2.76 -5.52
N VAL A 15 -18.36 -1.44 -5.33
CA VAL A 15 -19.10 -0.45 -6.12
C VAL A 15 -18.16 0.18 -7.14
N ASN A 16 -18.54 0.17 -8.42
CA ASN A 16 -17.82 0.87 -9.47
C ASN A 16 -18.34 2.32 -9.55
N PRO A 17 -17.56 3.32 -9.09
CA PRO A 17 -18.01 4.71 -9.10
C PRO A 17 -18.08 5.30 -10.52
N VAL A 18 -17.44 4.68 -11.51
CA VAL A 18 -17.43 5.15 -12.91
C VAL A 18 -18.74 4.81 -13.61
N THR A 19 -19.27 3.61 -13.35
CA THR A 19 -20.46 3.09 -14.06
C THR A 19 -21.70 3.01 -13.17
N GLY A 20 -21.56 3.22 -11.86
CA GLY A 20 -22.65 3.04 -10.88
C GLY A 20 -23.05 1.58 -10.66
N LYS A 21 -22.31 0.62 -11.23
CA LYS A 21 -22.60 -0.82 -11.07
C LYS A 21 -22.01 -1.35 -9.76
N VAL A 22 -22.66 -2.37 -9.20
CA VAL A 22 -22.19 -3.09 -8.00
C VAL A 22 -21.84 -4.52 -8.39
N TYR A 23 -20.68 -5.01 -7.95
CA TYR A 23 -20.17 -6.34 -8.25
C TYR A 23 -20.17 -7.17 -6.98
N VAL A 24 -20.77 -8.37 -7.02
CA VAL A 24 -20.92 -9.28 -5.89
C VAL A 24 -20.33 -10.64 -6.24
N ALA A 25 -19.29 -11.08 -5.52
CA ALA A 25 -18.69 -12.40 -5.69
C ALA A 25 -19.59 -13.51 -5.13
N LYS A 26 -19.69 -14.62 -5.88
CA LYS A 26 -20.46 -15.80 -5.51
C LYS A 26 -19.63 -17.08 -5.67
N PRO A 27 -19.00 -17.55 -4.58
CA PRO A 27 -18.17 -18.73 -4.64
C PRO A 27 -18.92 -19.99 -5.05
N GLY A 28 -20.19 -20.16 -4.61
CA GLY A 28 -20.96 -21.37 -4.89
C GLY A 28 -21.41 -21.54 -6.36
N SER A 29 -21.15 -20.57 -7.23
CA SER A 29 -21.56 -20.60 -8.64
C SER A 29 -20.50 -20.08 -9.60
N ASP A 30 -19.26 -19.87 -9.15
CA ASP A 30 -18.11 -19.41 -9.96
C ASP A 30 -18.43 -18.16 -10.80
N GLN A 31 -19.14 -17.21 -10.17
CA GLN A 31 -19.70 -16.03 -10.83
C GLN A 31 -19.56 -14.77 -9.99
N VAL A 32 -19.57 -13.64 -10.69
CA VAL A 32 -19.88 -12.33 -10.11
C VAL A 32 -21.24 -11.86 -10.61
N THR A 33 -22.14 -11.48 -9.69
CA THR A 33 -23.33 -10.70 -10.09
C THR A 33 -22.97 -9.24 -10.20
N VAL A 34 -23.32 -8.67 -11.35
CA VAL A 34 -23.31 -7.23 -11.60
C VAL A 34 -24.72 -6.70 -11.43
N ILE A 35 -24.90 -5.75 -10.53
CA ILE A 35 -26.14 -5.06 -10.25
C ILE A 35 -26.04 -3.66 -10.83
N ASP A 36 -27.02 -3.27 -11.64
CA ASP A 36 -27.18 -1.88 -12.05
C ASP A 36 -27.63 -1.04 -10.83
N GLY A 37 -26.83 -0.06 -10.42
CA GLY A 37 -27.10 0.71 -9.19
C GLY A 37 -28.31 1.64 -9.28
N THR A 38 -28.88 1.85 -10.47
CA THR A 38 -30.07 2.69 -10.66
C THR A 38 -31.36 1.88 -10.66
N THR A 39 -31.34 0.70 -11.29
CA THR A 39 -32.52 -0.14 -11.53
C THR A 39 -32.58 -1.39 -10.65
N ASN A 40 -31.47 -1.77 -10.01
CA ASN A 40 -31.27 -3.05 -9.32
C ASN A 40 -31.36 -4.29 -10.22
N ASN A 41 -31.32 -4.13 -11.55
CA ASN A 41 -31.27 -5.26 -12.47
C ASN A 41 -29.94 -5.99 -12.35
N THR A 42 -29.97 -7.31 -12.47
CA THR A 42 -28.80 -8.17 -12.29
C THR A 42 -28.38 -8.85 -13.59
N THR A 43 -27.07 -9.02 -13.76
CA THR A 43 -26.46 -9.84 -14.79
C THR A 43 -25.32 -10.64 -14.16
N ASN A 44 -25.00 -11.81 -14.69
CA ASN A 44 -23.92 -12.64 -14.17
C ASN A 44 -22.74 -12.66 -15.15
N VAL A 45 -21.54 -12.60 -14.60
CA VAL A 45 -20.28 -12.76 -15.32
C VAL A 45 -19.60 -14.00 -14.75
N ALA A 46 -19.29 -14.96 -15.62
CA ALA A 46 -18.49 -16.13 -15.24
C ALA A 46 -17.05 -15.69 -14.95
N VAL A 47 -16.48 -16.24 -13.88
CA VAL A 47 -15.10 -15.98 -13.44
C VAL A 47 -14.42 -17.33 -13.14
N GLY A 48 -13.26 -17.32 -12.48
CA GLY A 48 -12.63 -18.55 -11.99
C GLY A 48 -13.38 -19.17 -10.81
N ASP A 49 -12.81 -20.25 -10.26
CA ASP A 49 -13.49 -21.08 -9.28
C ASP A 49 -13.49 -20.43 -7.89
N ALA A 50 -14.62 -20.52 -7.19
CA ALA A 50 -14.84 -20.01 -5.85
C ALA A 50 -14.35 -18.55 -5.63
N PRO A 51 -14.91 -17.55 -6.34
CA PRO A 51 -14.54 -16.15 -6.13
C PRO A 51 -14.82 -15.66 -4.71
N LEU A 52 -13.82 -15.09 -4.04
CA LEU A 52 -13.92 -14.63 -2.65
C LEU A 52 -13.82 -13.11 -2.48
N ALA A 53 -13.11 -12.41 -3.37
CA ALA A 53 -12.91 -10.97 -3.24
C ALA A 53 -13.04 -10.25 -4.58
N VAL A 54 -13.49 -8.99 -4.53
CA VAL A 54 -13.63 -8.11 -5.69
C VAL A 54 -13.04 -6.74 -5.36
N ALA A 55 -12.19 -6.21 -6.22
CA ALA A 55 -11.70 -4.84 -6.15
C ALA A 55 -11.79 -4.15 -7.50
N ILE A 56 -11.85 -2.82 -7.48
CA ILE A 56 -12.12 -2.01 -8.68
C ILE A 56 -11.02 -0.97 -8.81
N ASN A 57 -10.46 -0.88 -10.01
CA ASN A 57 -9.65 0.26 -10.42
C ASN A 57 -10.54 1.27 -11.15
N PRO A 58 -10.93 2.39 -10.53
CA PRO A 58 -11.78 3.39 -11.17
C PRO A 58 -11.04 4.18 -12.26
N VAL A 59 -9.70 4.22 -12.25
CA VAL A 59 -8.92 4.95 -13.27
C VAL A 59 -8.90 4.19 -14.59
N THR A 60 -8.76 2.86 -14.54
CA THR A 60 -8.76 1.99 -15.73
C THR A 60 -10.12 1.35 -16.01
N ASN A 61 -11.10 1.59 -15.14
CA ASN A 61 -12.42 0.96 -15.14
C ASN A 61 -12.35 -0.58 -15.23
N ARG A 62 -11.42 -1.19 -14.48
CA ARG A 62 -11.23 -2.64 -14.42
C ARG A 62 -11.65 -3.20 -13.08
N ILE A 63 -12.25 -4.38 -13.10
CA ILE A 63 -12.65 -5.13 -11.91
C ILE A 63 -11.75 -6.35 -11.81
N TYR A 64 -11.24 -6.60 -10.60
CA TYR A 64 -10.34 -7.70 -10.29
C TYR A 64 -11.03 -8.62 -9.31
N VAL A 65 -11.16 -9.88 -9.66
CA VAL A 65 -11.86 -10.89 -8.87
C VAL A 65 -10.86 -11.96 -8.47
N ALA A 66 -10.63 -12.15 -7.17
CA ALA A 66 -9.76 -13.19 -6.65
C ALA A 66 -10.54 -14.52 -6.58
N ASN A 67 -10.10 -15.50 -7.36
CA ASN A 67 -10.73 -16.80 -7.50
C ASN A 67 -9.96 -17.83 -6.68
N ASN A 68 -10.48 -18.12 -5.51
CA ASN A 68 -9.78 -18.91 -4.50
C ASN A 68 -9.53 -20.35 -4.97
N GLY A 69 -10.53 -20.97 -5.61
CA GLY A 69 -10.47 -22.36 -6.03
C GLY A 69 -9.58 -22.60 -7.25
N SER A 70 -9.41 -21.59 -8.12
CA SER A 70 -8.61 -21.71 -9.35
C SER A 70 -7.24 -21.04 -9.28
N ASN A 71 -6.88 -20.42 -8.14
CA ASN A 71 -5.58 -19.76 -7.91
C ASN A 71 -5.26 -18.67 -8.96
N ASP A 72 -6.27 -17.89 -9.32
CA ASP A 72 -6.12 -16.82 -10.31
C ASP A 72 -6.92 -15.56 -9.93
N VAL A 73 -6.67 -14.48 -10.69
CA VAL A 73 -7.47 -13.27 -10.68
C VAL A 73 -8.11 -13.09 -12.05
N THR A 74 -9.43 -13.01 -12.11
CA THR A 74 -10.15 -12.58 -13.32
C THR A 74 -10.17 -11.06 -13.40
N VAL A 75 -9.82 -10.52 -14.57
CA VAL A 75 -9.93 -9.09 -14.90
C VAL A 75 -11.15 -8.87 -15.79
N ILE A 76 -12.08 -8.04 -15.35
CA ILE A 76 -13.33 -7.73 -16.07
C ILE A 76 -13.31 -6.25 -16.48
N ASP A 77 -13.75 -5.96 -17.70
CA ASP A 77 -14.01 -4.60 -18.18
C ASP A 77 -15.27 -4.03 -17.53
N GLY A 78 -15.17 -2.90 -16.84
CA GLY A 78 -16.30 -2.32 -16.10
C GLY A 78 -17.38 -1.69 -16.96
N ALA A 79 -17.06 -1.31 -18.20
CA ALA A 79 -18.04 -0.74 -19.11
C ALA A 79 -18.93 -1.85 -19.69
N THR A 80 -18.31 -2.91 -20.17
CA THR A 80 -18.96 -3.98 -20.95
C THR A 80 -19.28 -5.24 -20.13
N ASN A 81 -18.71 -5.38 -18.94
CA ASN A 81 -18.76 -6.59 -18.09
C ASN A 81 -18.15 -7.84 -18.76
N VAL A 82 -17.25 -7.66 -19.73
CA VAL A 82 -16.55 -8.76 -20.41
C VAL A 82 -15.25 -9.10 -19.68
N VAL A 83 -14.94 -10.40 -19.57
CA VAL A 83 -13.65 -10.86 -19.05
C VAL A 83 -12.54 -10.51 -20.05
N LEU A 84 -11.55 -9.75 -19.59
CA LEU A 84 -10.39 -9.32 -20.37
C LEU A 84 -9.20 -10.28 -20.24
N ALA A 85 -9.01 -10.85 -19.06
CA ALA A 85 -7.89 -11.73 -18.77
C ALA A 85 -8.14 -12.58 -17.53
N THR A 86 -7.40 -13.68 -17.44
CA THR A 86 -7.21 -14.48 -16.23
C THR A 86 -5.72 -14.47 -15.90
N VAL A 87 -5.36 -14.08 -14.68
CA VAL A 87 -3.98 -13.89 -14.24
C VAL A 87 -3.68 -14.88 -13.13
N SER A 88 -2.77 -15.83 -13.37
CA SER A 88 -2.35 -16.79 -12.34
C SER A 88 -1.67 -16.06 -11.18
N VAL A 89 -2.01 -16.47 -9.96
CA VAL A 89 -1.42 -15.97 -8.71
C VAL A 89 -1.08 -17.16 -7.80
N GLU A 90 -0.62 -16.87 -6.59
CA GLU A 90 -0.29 -17.88 -5.59
C GLU A 90 -1.54 -18.51 -4.95
N THR A 91 -1.35 -19.66 -4.29
CA THR A 91 -2.41 -20.55 -3.81
C THR A 91 -3.42 -19.91 -2.85
N ASP A 92 -4.70 -20.20 -3.07
CA ASP A 92 -5.84 -19.75 -2.27
C ASP A 92 -5.90 -18.21 -2.12
N PRO A 93 -6.03 -17.44 -3.21
CA PRO A 93 -6.19 -15.99 -3.11
C PRO A 93 -7.47 -15.65 -2.35
N MET A 94 -7.36 -14.82 -1.32
CA MET A 94 -8.46 -14.48 -0.40
C MET A 94 -8.84 -13.00 -0.41
N ALA A 95 -7.88 -12.11 -0.67
CA ALA A 95 -8.14 -10.68 -0.73
C ALA A 95 -7.42 -10.03 -1.91
N VAL A 96 -8.05 -9.01 -2.48
CA VAL A 96 -7.49 -8.19 -3.55
C VAL A 96 -7.74 -6.72 -3.25
N ALA A 97 -6.74 -5.87 -3.49
CA ALA A 97 -6.90 -4.42 -3.48
C ALA A 97 -6.09 -3.78 -4.58
N VAL A 98 -6.53 -2.59 -4.97
CA VAL A 98 -5.97 -1.83 -6.07
C VAL A 98 -5.34 -0.56 -5.53
N ASN A 99 -4.17 -0.20 -6.06
CA ASN A 99 -3.68 1.17 -6.04
C ASN A 99 -3.97 1.84 -7.39
N PRO A 100 -5.01 2.69 -7.49
CA PRO A 100 -5.35 3.33 -8.76
C PRO A 100 -4.28 4.30 -9.26
N THR A 101 -3.48 4.87 -8.35
CA THR A 101 -2.42 5.84 -8.66
C THR A 101 -1.26 5.20 -9.40
N THR A 102 -0.90 3.96 -9.02
CA THR A 102 0.22 3.22 -9.63
C THR A 102 -0.24 2.13 -10.59
N ASN A 103 -1.56 1.96 -10.75
CA ASN A 103 -2.17 0.87 -11.51
C ASN A 103 -1.62 -0.51 -11.10
N LYS A 104 -1.42 -0.73 -9.79
CA LYS A 104 -0.98 -2.00 -9.22
C LYS A 104 -2.12 -2.65 -8.46
N ILE A 105 -2.14 -3.98 -8.47
CA ILE A 105 -3.12 -4.80 -7.79
C ILE A 105 -2.37 -5.74 -6.88
N TYR A 106 -2.79 -5.83 -5.63
CA TYR A 106 -2.15 -6.64 -4.60
C TYR A 106 -3.11 -7.74 -4.20
N VAL A 107 -2.63 -8.97 -4.19
CA VAL A 107 -3.41 -10.17 -3.90
C VAL A 107 -2.78 -10.88 -2.70
N ALA A 108 -3.54 -11.03 -1.63
CA ALA A 108 -3.17 -11.83 -0.48
C ALA A 108 -3.66 -13.26 -0.71
N SER A 109 -2.73 -14.21 -0.61
CA SER A 109 -2.96 -15.63 -0.79
C SER A 109 -2.74 -16.35 0.54
N ASN A 110 -3.75 -17.09 0.99
CA ASN A 110 -3.73 -17.77 2.29
C ASN A 110 -2.97 -19.09 2.25
N GLY A 111 -2.82 -19.69 1.06
CA GLY A 111 -2.00 -20.87 0.82
C GLY A 111 -0.51 -20.55 0.62
N SER A 112 -0.11 -19.27 0.71
CA SER A 112 1.27 -18.81 0.51
C SER A 112 1.75 -17.87 1.62
N LEU A 113 3.06 -17.58 1.62
CA LEU A 113 3.75 -16.70 2.57
C LEU A 113 4.05 -15.31 1.99
N ASP A 114 3.33 -14.94 0.94
CA ASP A 114 3.61 -13.79 0.11
C ASP A 114 2.35 -13.02 -0.30
N VAL A 115 2.58 -11.91 -1.00
CA VAL A 115 1.58 -11.14 -1.72
C VAL A 115 1.98 -11.12 -3.18
N THR A 116 1.04 -11.43 -4.07
CA THR A 116 1.24 -11.22 -5.51
C THR A 116 0.90 -9.79 -5.89
N VAL A 117 1.83 -9.12 -6.58
CA VAL A 117 1.62 -7.80 -7.20
C VAL A 117 1.39 -7.98 -8.69
N ILE A 118 0.23 -7.60 -9.18
CA ILE A 118 -0.12 -7.60 -10.60
C ILE A 118 0.07 -6.17 -11.14
N ASP A 119 0.82 -6.05 -12.23
CA ASP A 119 0.88 -4.84 -13.03
C ASP A 119 -0.41 -4.67 -13.82
N GLY A 120 -1.21 -3.65 -13.51
CA GLY A 120 -2.51 -3.46 -14.13
C GLY A 120 -2.45 -3.02 -15.59
N ALA A 121 -1.29 -2.71 -16.15
CA ALA A 121 -1.15 -2.39 -17.58
C ALA A 121 -0.85 -3.64 -18.40
N THR A 122 -0.01 -4.54 -17.87
CA THR A 122 0.52 -5.71 -18.59
C THR A 122 -0.02 -7.05 -18.10
N ASN A 123 -0.67 -7.09 -16.94
CA ASN A 123 -1.01 -8.29 -16.17
C ASN A 123 0.21 -9.13 -15.74
N GLY A 124 1.43 -8.59 -15.84
CA GLY A 124 2.62 -9.25 -15.31
C GLY A 124 2.62 -9.28 -13.78
N THR A 125 3.15 -10.36 -13.19
CA THR A 125 3.13 -10.58 -11.74
C THR A 125 4.52 -10.44 -11.11
N THR A 126 4.55 -10.09 -9.82
CA THR A 126 5.75 -10.09 -8.98
C THR A 126 5.36 -10.53 -7.59
N THR A 127 6.10 -11.48 -7.02
CA THR A 127 5.84 -12.01 -5.68
C THR A 127 6.62 -11.24 -4.62
N VAL A 128 5.96 -10.88 -3.53
CA VAL A 128 6.55 -10.17 -2.37
C VAL A 128 6.43 -11.05 -1.14
N LEU A 129 7.55 -11.63 -0.71
CA LEU A 129 7.60 -12.45 0.49
C LEU A 129 7.33 -11.60 1.73
N ILE A 130 6.31 -11.95 2.51
CA ILE A 130 6.00 -11.29 3.78
C ILE A 130 6.30 -12.17 5.00
N ALA A 131 6.80 -13.39 4.77
CA ALA A 131 7.17 -14.37 5.79
C ALA A 131 6.00 -14.77 6.72
N GLY A 132 4.77 -14.74 6.19
CA GLY A 132 3.58 -15.11 6.93
C GLY A 132 2.38 -15.30 6.01
N VAL A 133 1.38 -16.00 6.51
CA VAL A 133 0.15 -16.29 5.78
C VAL A 133 -0.70 -15.03 5.67
N ALA A 134 -0.89 -14.52 4.46
CA ALA A 134 -1.63 -13.29 4.21
C ALA A 134 -3.15 -13.51 4.33
N LEU A 135 -3.85 -12.65 5.08
CA LEU A 135 -5.30 -12.76 5.30
C LEU A 135 -6.10 -11.67 4.58
N ALA A 136 -5.69 -10.42 4.79
CA ALA A 136 -6.35 -9.25 4.24
C ALA A 136 -5.32 -8.16 3.96
N LEU A 137 -5.66 -7.23 3.06
CA LEU A 137 -4.77 -6.13 2.72
C LEU A 137 -5.54 -4.83 2.47
N ALA A 138 -4.84 -3.71 2.69
CA ALA A 138 -5.35 -2.36 2.44
C ALA A 138 -4.26 -1.51 1.80
N VAL A 139 -4.67 -0.64 0.88
CA VAL A 139 -3.76 0.24 0.14
C VAL A 139 -3.98 1.68 0.58
N ASN A 140 -2.91 2.35 1.01
CA ASN A 140 -2.88 3.80 1.11
C ASN A 140 -2.34 4.38 -0.21
N GLN A 141 -3.26 4.74 -1.09
CA GLN A 141 -2.93 5.32 -2.40
C GLN A 141 -2.15 6.64 -2.31
N ALA A 142 -2.35 7.43 -1.25
CA ALA A 142 -1.70 8.73 -1.09
C ALA A 142 -0.20 8.59 -0.79
N THR A 143 0.18 7.52 -0.10
CA THR A 143 1.58 7.26 0.30
C THR A 143 2.21 6.11 -0.48
N ASN A 144 1.45 5.46 -1.37
CA ASN A 144 1.84 4.22 -2.04
C ASN A 144 2.33 3.14 -1.06
N LYS A 145 1.61 2.95 0.05
CA LYS A 145 1.90 1.93 1.06
C LYS A 145 0.81 0.89 1.11
N ILE A 146 1.18 -0.34 1.38
CA ILE A 146 0.27 -1.48 1.46
C ILE A 146 0.42 -2.09 2.84
N TYR A 147 -0.71 -2.36 3.48
CA TYR A 147 -0.78 -2.94 4.81
C TYR A 147 -1.42 -4.31 4.67
N VAL A 148 -0.74 -5.35 5.17
CA VAL A 148 -1.19 -6.73 5.04
C VAL A 148 -1.28 -7.32 6.44
N SER A 149 -2.48 -7.74 6.85
CA SER A 149 -2.63 -8.55 8.05
C SER A 149 -2.22 -9.98 7.72
N HIS A 150 -1.32 -10.56 8.52
CA HIS A 150 -0.79 -11.89 8.29
C HIS A 150 -0.63 -12.68 9.59
N VAL A 151 -0.50 -14.00 9.49
CA VAL A 151 -0.09 -14.89 10.60
C VAL A 151 1.36 -15.29 10.38
N ASP A 152 2.25 -14.99 11.32
CA ASP A 152 3.64 -15.44 11.26
C ASP A 152 3.73 -16.96 11.46
N THR A 153 4.51 -17.64 10.62
CA THR A 153 4.60 -19.11 10.63
C THR A 153 5.51 -19.68 11.70
N VAL A 154 6.35 -18.84 12.32
CA VAL A 154 7.36 -19.24 13.32
C VAL A 154 6.88 -18.90 14.73
N LEU A 155 6.45 -17.66 14.92
CA LEU A 155 6.00 -17.14 16.19
C LEU A 155 4.49 -17.35 16.37
N SER A 156 3.74 -17.62 15.30
CA SER A 156 2.27 -17.85 15.34
C SER A 156 1.47 -16.66 15.86
N TRP A 157 2.06 -15.46 15.88
CA TRP A 157 1.36 -14.25 16.24
C TRP A 157 1.02 -13.47 14.97
N PRO A 158 -0.25 -13.06 14.82
CA PRO A 158 -0.66 -12.27 13.67
C PRO A 158 -0.34 -10.79 13.84
N TRP A 159 0.16 -10.17 12.77
CA TRP A 159 0.60 -8.78 12.73
C TRP A 159 0.15 -8.07 11.46
N VAL A 160 0.45 -6.78 11.36
CA VAL A 160 0.33 -6.01 10.12
C VAL A 160 1.72 -5.71 9.60
N VAL A 161 2.06 -6.20 8.41
CA VAL A 161 3.28 -5.80 7.70
C VAL A 161 2.98 -4.61 6.78
N GLU A 162 3.87 -3.62 6.76
CA GLU A 162 3.85 -2.55 5.74
C GLU A 162 4.74 -2.98 4.57
N ILE A 163 4.25 -2.81 3.34
CA ILE A 163 5.03 -2.95 2.11
C ILE A 163 5.15 -1.57 1.46
N ASP A 164 6.36 -1.20 1.08
CA ASP A 164 6.60 -0.04 0.22
C ASP A 164 6.16 -0.36 -1.22
N GLY A 165 5.13 0.31 -1.72
CA GLY A 165 4.57 0.04 -3.04
C GLY A 165 5.42 0.55 -4.21
N ALA A 166 6.49 1.31 -3.97
CA ALA A 166 7.42 1.72 -5.02
C ALA A 166 8.51 0.67 -5.22
N THR A 167 8.98 0.06 -4.13
CA THR A 167 10.07 -0.93 -4.17
C THR A 167 9.60 -2.38 -4.02
N ASN A 168 8.34 -2.61 -3.62
CA ASN A 168 7.80 -3.91 -3.23
C ASN A 168 8.60 -4.57 -2.09
N ILE A 169 9.12 -3.76 -1.16
CA ILE A 169 9.93 -4.24 -0.03
C ILE A 169 9.08 -4.18 1.24
N PRO A 170 8.89 -5.30 1.97
CA PRO A 170 8.24 -5.31 3.28
C PRO A 170 9.13 -4.67 4.35
N PHE A 171 8.51 -3.98 5.31
CA PHE A 171 9.16 -3.41 6.47
C PHE A 171 9.05 -4.35 7.67
N PHE A 172 10.18 -4.62 8.33
CA PHE A 172 10.27 -5.37 9.57
C PHE A 172 11.00 -4.55 10.65
N PRO A 173 10.56 -4.57 11.93
CA PRO A 173 9.54 -5.45 12.50
C PRO A 173 8.10 -5.08 12.10
N ALA A 174 7.23 -6.09 12.04
CA ALA A 174 5.82 -5.91 11.73
C ALA A 174 5.13 -5.01 12.79
N LEU A 175 4.11 -4.28 12.36
CA LEU A 175 3.35 -3.35 13.19
C LEU A 175 2.39 -4.13 14.09
N SER A 176 2.47 -3.92 15.40
CA SER A 176 1.54 -4.53 16.36
C SER A 176 0.17 -3.85 16.27
N GLY A 177 -0.77 -4.53 15.60
CA GLY A 177 -2.18 -4.15 15.54
C GLY A 177 -3.01 -4.69 16.70
N GLY A 178 -2.43 -5.45 17.62
CA GLY A 178 -3.16 -6.23 18.64
C GLY A 178 -3.11 -7.74 18.36
N ASN A 179 -3.93 -8.52 19.06
CA ASN A 179 -3.91 -9.98 18.99
C ASN A 179 -4.93 -10.50 17.97
N GLY A 180 -4.48 -11.00 16.83
CA GLY A 180 -5.37 -11.64 15.85
C GLY A 180 -5.86 -10.77 14.69
N PRO A 181 -5.09 -9.87 14.07
CA PRO A 181 -5.60 -9.06 12.96
C PRO A 181 -6.06 -9.95 11.79
N VAL A 182 -7.35 -9.91 11.49
CA VAL A 182 -7.99 -10.66 10.38
C VAL A 182 -8.44 -9.75 9.24
N ALA A 183 -8.59 -8.46 9.52
CA ALA A 183 -8.91 -7.45 8.53
C ALA A 183 -8.14 -6.17 8.83
N VAL A 184 -7.77 -5.45 7.78
CA VAL A 184 -7.04 -4.19 7.89
C VAL A 184 -7.68 -3.13 7.00
N ALA A 185 -7.74 -1.90 7.49
CA ALA A 185 -8.18 -0.73 6.74
C ALA A 185 -7.23 0.44 7.01
N VAL A 186 -7.11 1.36 6.07
CA VAL A 186 -6.29 2.57 6.25
C VAL A 186 -7.11 3.81 5.95
N ASN A 187 -6.97 4.82 6.79
CA ASN A 187 -7.47 6.16 6.49
C ASN A 187 -6.37 6.91 5.72
N PRO A 188 -6.53 7.14 4.41
CA PRO A 188 -5.48 7.73 3.57
C PRO A 188 -5.19 9.20 3.91
N ILE A 189 -6.10 9.91 4.58
CA ILE A 189 -5.92 11.31 4.99
C ILE A 189 -5.04 11.40 6.23
N THR A 190 -5.31 10.56 7.23
CA THR A 190 -4.60 10.60 8.51
C THR A 190 -3.39 9.68 8.57
N GLY A 191 -3.31 8.69 7.67
CA GLY A 191 -2.33 7.62 7.69
C GLY A 191 -2.57 6.57 8.79
N LYS A 192 -3.66 6.67 9.56
CA LYS A 192 -3.99 5.69 10.59
C LYS A 192 -4.46 4.39 9.96
N ILE A 193 -3.92 3.28 10.44
CA ILE A 193 -4.31 1.93 10.06
C ILE A 193 -5.14 1.34 11.19
N TYR A 194 -6.18 0.61 10.82
CA TYR A 194 -7.15 0.00 11.72
C TYR A 194 -7.14 -1.50 11.47
N ALA A 195 -6.96 -2.29 12.52
CA ALA A 195 -6.88 -3.74 12.43
C ALA A 195 -7.98 -4.37 13.30
N ALA A 196 -8.86 -5.17 12.69
CA ALA A 196 -9.88 -5.91 13.44
C ALA A 196 -9.27 -7.20 14.00
N ASN A 197 -9.27 -7.34 15.32
CA ASN A 197 -8.56 -8.39 16.03
C ASN A 197 -9.52 -9.46 16.55
N SER A 198 -9.46 -10.66 15.98
CA SER A 198 -10.30 -11.79 16.41
C SER A 198 -9.88 -12.36 17.77
N GLY A 199 -8.58 -12.41 18.06
CA GLY A 199 -8.05 -12.93 19.33
C GLY A 199 -8.19 -11.96 20.50
N GLY A 200 -8.28 -10.65 20.22
CA GLY A 200 -8.40 -9.58 21.22
C GLY A 200 -9.81 -9.01 21.39
N ASN A 201 -10.77 -9.41 20.54
CA ASN A 201 -12.13 -8.84 20.48
C ASN A 201 -12.12 -7.30 20.45
N ASN A 202 -11.16 -6.70 19.73
CA ASN A 202 -10.95 -5.26 19.72
C ASN A 202 -10.52 -4.75 18.34
N LEU A 203 -10.40 -3.42 18.23
CA LEU A 203 -9.86 -2.74 17.07
C LEU A 203 -8.50 -2.15 17.44
N GLY A 204 -7.44 -2.59 16.78
CA GLY A 204 -6.13 -1.95 16.83
C GLY A 204 -6.11 -0.67 16.03
N VAL A 205 -5.44 0.36 16.56
CA VAL A 205 -5.13 1.59 15.80
C VAL A 205 -3.62 1.74 15.75
N ILE A 206 -3.07 1.63 14.55
CA ILE A 206 -1.64 1.73 14.30
C ILE A 206 -1.39 3.09 13.64
N THR A 207 -0.53 3.89 14.25
CA THR A 207 0.05 5.08 13.63
C THR A 207 1.44 4.69 13.15
N THR A 208 1.64 4.61 11.84
CA THR A 208 3.00 4.50 11.30
C THR A 208 3.79 5.70 11.77
N HIS A 209 5.05 5.48 12.16
CA HIS A 209 5.93 6.58 12.50
C HIS A 209 5.95 7.53 11.29
N LYS A 210 5.44 8.76 11.46
CA LYS A 210 5.75 9.82 10.48
C LYS A 210 7.26 9.83 10.35
N ALA A 211 7.78 9.92 9.12
CA ALA A 211 9.18 10.27 8.92
C ALA A 211 9.47 11.47 9.81
N GLN A 212 10.16 11.24 10.93
CA GLN A 212 10.41 12.30 11.88
C GLN A 212 11.40 13.19 11.15
N SER A 213 10.96 14.37 10.73
CA SER A 213 11.87 15.40 10.23
C SER A 213 12.80 15.72 11.38
N ILE A 214 13.97 15.09 11.42
CA ILE A 214 14.99 15.39 12.41
C ILE A 214 15.53 16.76 12.02
N PRO A 215 15.28 17.81 12.81
CA PRO A 215 15.84 19.12 12.50
C PRO A 215 17.37 18.96 12.50
N LEU A 216 18.01 19.31 11.39
CA LEU A 216 19.46 19.43 11.38
C LEU A 216 19.82 20.64 12.23
N ALA A 217 20.60 20.43 13.29
CA ALA A 217 21.23 21.54 13.98
C ALA A 217 22.32 22.08 13.02
N THR A 218 22.15 23.32 12.57
CA THR A 218 23.13 23.99 11.70
C THR A 218 23.68 25.20 12.43
N ALA A 219 25.01 25.33 12.43
CA ALA A 219 25.69 26.51 12.93
C ALA A 219 26.64 27.04 11.85
N ILE A 220 26.57 28.35 11.60
CA ILE A 220 27.52 29.08 10.78
C ILE A 220 28.45 29.79 11.76
N SER A 221 29.76 29.62 11.62
CA SER A 221 30.70 30.50 12.31
C SER A 221 30.77 31.81 11.52
N PRO A 222 30.24 32.93 12.04
CA PRO A 222 30.27 34.19 11.32
C PRO A 222 31.71 34.67 11.14
N LEU A 223 31.93 35.43 10.07
CA LEU A 223 33.19 36.15 9.89
C LEU A 223 33.30 37.25 10.98
N PRO A 224 34.51 37.65 11.38
CA PRO A 224 34.68 38.79 12.28
C PRO A 224 33.96 40.04 11.73
N GLY A 225 32.91 40.48 12.43
CA GLY A 225 32.10 41.63 12.03
C GLY A 225 31.26 41.40 10.77
N ASP A 226 30.90 40.15 10.45
CA ASP A 226 30.02 39.77 9.31
C ASP A 226 30.45 40.33 7.95
N THR A 227 31.73 40.63 7.79
CA THR A 227 32.28 41.23 6.56
C THR A 227 33.57 40.56 6.16
N THR A 228 33.89 40.63 4.87
CA THR A 228 35.16 40.17 4.32
C THR A 228 35.53 41.02 3.11
N ARG A 229 36.83 41.27 2.95
CA ARG A 229 37.39 41.88 1.74
C ARG A 229 37.99 40.83 0.79
N SER A 230 37.94 39.56 1.16
CA SER A 230 38.37 38.47 0.29
C SER A 230 37.38 38.32 -0.86
N ALA A 231 37.87 38.27 -2.09
CA ALA A 231 37.07 37.89 -3.25
C ALA A 231 36.66 36.41 -3.22
N THR A 232 37.28 35.61 -2.34
CA THR A 232 37.01 34.18 -2.15
C THR A 232 36.92 33.85 -0.64
N PRO A 233 35.85 34.27 0.06
CA PRO A 233 35.71 33.96 1.47
C PRO A 233 35.47 32.46 1.70
N ALA A 234 36.09 31.92 2.74
CA ALA A 234 35.83 30.59 3.24
C ALA A 234 35.04 30.68 4.56
N PHE A 235 34.05 29.81 4.72
CA PHE A 235 33.27 29.66 5.94
C PHE A 235 33.03 28.18 6.19
N THR A 236 32.87 27.82 7.46
CA THR A 236 32.61 26.45 7.89
C THR A 236 31.17 26.32 8.37
N PHE A 237 30.55 25.19 8.03
CA PHE A 237 29.27 24.77 8.58
C PHE A 237 29.45 23.49 9.37
N ASN A 238 28.79 23.42 10.51
CA ASN A 238 28.58 22.16 11.21
C ASN A 238 27.12 21.76 11.05
N ALA A 239 26.88 20.54 10.60
CA ALA A 239 25.56 19.93 10.55
C ALA A 239 25.57 18.63 11.36
N ALA A 240 24.66 18.52 12.31
CA ALA A 240 24.51 17.31 13.12
C ALA A 240 23.03 16.93 13.22
N SER A 241 22.77 15.62 13.30
CA SER A 241 21.45 15.07 13.58
C SER A 241 21.30 14.86 15.08
N GLY A 242 20.20 15.33 15.67
CA GLY A 242 19.87 15.13 17.08
C GLY A 242 19.24 13.76 17.39
N TYR A 243 19.24 12.83 16.43
CA TYR A 243 18.60 11.52 16.58
C TYR A 243 19.40 10.58 17.49
N ALA A 244 18.73 9.94 18.43
CA ALA A 244 19.28 8.92 19.33
C ALA A 244 18.61 7.56 19.05
N PRO A 245 19.31 6.43 19.22
CA PRO A 245 20.66 6.28 19.77
C PRO A 245 21.79 6.51 18.76
N THR A 246 21.53 6.38 17.46
CA THR A 246 22.55 6.52 16.41
C THR A 246 22.09 7.51 15.35
N ALA A 247 22.67 8.70 15.37
CA ALA A 247 22.38 9.74 14.39
C ALA A 247 22.87 9.31 12.99
N PRO A 248 22.01 9.31 11.96
CA PRO A 248 22.45 9.04 10.59
C PRO A 248 23.43 10.14 10.11
N PRO A 249 24.45 9.79 9.30
CA PRO A 249 25.45 10.75 8.84
C PRO A 249 24.84 11.76 7.85
N VAL A 250 25.32 13.00 7.92
CA VAL A 250 24.98 14.03 6.94
C VAL A 250 25.65 13.70 5.61
N ARG A 251 24.85 13.41 4.58
CA ARG A 251 25.38 12.97 3.27
C ARG A 251 25.90 14.11 2.40
N GLN A 252 25.19 15.24 2.38
CA GLN A 252 25.51 16.41 1.55
C GLN A 252 24.96 17.69 2.18
N ILE A 253 25.66 18.81 2.00
CA ILE A 253 25.22 20.16 2.36
C ILE A 253 25.27 21.03 1.11
N TYR A 254 24.21 21.81 0.89
CA TYR A 254 24.13 22.81 -0.16
C TYR A 254 23.89 24.18 0.49
N TYR A 255 24.49 25.24 -0.07
CA TYR A 255 24.31 26.61 0.40
C TYR A 255 24.04 27.56 -0.76
N GLN A 256 23.39 28.69 -0.47
CA GLN A 256 23.25 29.83 -1.36
C GLN A 256 23.94 31.03 -0.70
N ALA A 257 24.70 31.80 -1.48
CA ALA A 257 25.23 33.09 -1.04
C ALA A 257 24.42 34.18 -1.76
N ASP A 258 23.75 35.02 -0.96
CA ASP A 258 22.99 36.22 -1.35
C ASP A 258 21.58 36.02 -2.00
N THR A 259 20.64 36.85 -1.54
CA THR A 259 19.24 37.11 -2.00
C THR A 259 18.24 35.97 -2.28
N TRP A 260 18.33 34.80 -1.64
CA TRP A 260 17.28 33.73 -1.68
C TRP A 260 16.98 33.16 -3.08
N THR A 261 17.69 33.61 -4.12
CA THR A 261 17.43 33.28 -5.53
C THR A 261 18.67 32.76 -6.26
N GLY A 262 19.83 32.72 -5.60
CA GLY A 262 21.07 32.22 -6.19
C GLY A 262 21.08 30.70 -6.43
N GLN A 263 21.96 30.22 -7.32
CA GLN A 263 22.13 28.79 -7.54
C GLN A 263 22.65 28.09 -6.27
N TRP A 264 22.05 26.96 -5.89
CA TRP A 264 22.56 26.11 -4.81
C TRP A 264 23.95 25.58 -5.15
N ARG A 265 24.92 25.82 -4.26
CA ARG A 265 26.30 25.35 -4.37
C ARG A 265 26.53 24.23 -3.37
N ARG A 266 27.16 23.15 -3.82
CA ARG A 266 27.54 22.04 -2.94
C ARG A 266 28.73 22.45 -2.07
N ALA A 267 28.64 22.21 -0.76
CA ALA A 267 29.77 22.39 0.15
C ALA A 267 30.79 21.25 -0.01
N THR A 268 32.08 21.58 0.09
CA THR A 268 33.16 20.60 0.11
C THR A 268 33.38 20.11 1.55
N PRO A 269 33.29 18.80 1.83
CA PRO A 269 33.62 18.27 3.15
C PRO A 269 35.09 18.56 3.51
N GLN A 270 35.35 19.02 4.74
CA GLN A 270 36.70 19.09 5.33
C GLN A 270 36.75 18.14 6.53
N GLY A 271 37.58 17.09 6.49
CA GLY A 271 37.81 16.17 7.62
C GLY A 271 36.93 14.91 7.62
N SER A 272 37.51 13.80 8.09
CA SER A 272 37.18 12.40 7.77
C SER A 272 35.89 11.83 8.35
N SER A 273 35.33 10.86 7.61
CA SER A 273 34.50 9.78 8.12
C SER A 273 35.02 9.24 9.47
N GLY A 274 34.19 9.33 10.49
CA GLY A 274 34.26 8.55 11.72
C GLY A 274 32.93 7.85 11.92
#